data_AF-A0A7Y9KIU6-F1
#
_entry.id   AF-A0A7Y9KIU6-F1
#
_cell.length_a   1.000
_cell.length_b   1.000
_cell.length_c   1.000
_cell.angle_alpha   90.00
_cell.angle_beta   90.00
_cell.angle_gamma   90.00
#
_symmetry.space_group_name_H-M   'P 1'
#
loop_
_entity.id
_entity.type
_entity.pdbx_description
1 polymer ?
#
loop_
_entity_poly.entity_id
_entity_poly.type
_entity_poly.pdbx_seq_one_letter_code
_entity_poly.pdbx_strand_id
1 'polypeptide(L)'
;MVNDRTSEAGRARLTALIPSVVGLTSDDPLLDVLLAVRAASAALPVAAEERQRSQAVGLRVALTALAERDDERAAESRELADAALRTAPAADAWAIQFIAKVGRGRPGMTVRQCREIVSGAVEGIARACVGDPDERLVALLIAAVSDTARFVGRPLEAVDVRAKVDAPVTV
;
A
#
# COMPACT_ATOMS: atom_id res chain seq x y z
N MET A 1 -3.93 4.25 11.70
CA MET A 1 -4.54 4.53 10.37
C MET A 1 -5.48 3.42 9.91
N VAL A 2 -4.99 2.21 9.59
CA VAL A 2 -5.88 1.10 9.17
C VAL A 2 -6.81 0.67 10.30
N ASN A 3 -6.28 0.46 11.51
CA ASN A 3 -7.06 0.10 12.70
C ASN A 3 -8.21 1.06 13.02
N ASP A 4 -8.01 2.36 12.76
CA ASP A 4 -9.00 3.41 13.04
C ASP A 4 -10.12 3.46 11.99
N ARG A 5 -9.93 2.77 10.85
CA ARG A 5 -10.83 2.78 9.70
C ARG A 5 -11.45 1.40 9.40
N THR A 6 -11.09 0.37 10.17
CA THR A 6 -11.71 -0.95 10.12
C THR A 6 -12.84 -1.09 11.13
N SER A 7 -13.88 -1.84 10.77
CA SER A 7 -14.95 -2.22 11.72
C SER A 7 -14.41 -3.06 12.89
N GLU A 8 -15.22 -3.31 13.90
CA GLU A 8 -14.85 -4.16 15.04
C GLU A 8 -14.48 -5.58 14.63
N ALA A 9 -15.22 -6.16 13.68
CA ALA A 9 -14.91 -7.46 13.10
C ALA A 9 -13.59 -7.45 12.31
N GLY A 10 -13.31 -6.36 11.58
CA GLY A 10 -12.03 -6.14 10.92
C GLY A 10 -10.86 -6.01 11.91
N ARG A 11 -11.06 -5.27 13.01
CA ARG A 11 -10.04 -5.07 14.06
C ARG A 11 -9.59 -6.36 14.71
N ALA A 12 -10.49 -7.32 14.96
CA ALA A 12 -10.11 -8.62 15.51
C ALA A 12 -9.09 -9.36 14.62
N ARG A 13 -9.20 -9.23 13.29
CA ARG A 13 -8.23 -9.81 12.34
C ARG A 13 -6.90 -9.05 12.34
N LEU A 14 -6.92 -7.75 12.60
CA LEU A 14 -5.71 -6.93 12.72
C LEU A 14 -4.90 -7.27 13.98
N THR A 15 -5.57 -7.62 15.08
CA THR A 15 -4.90 -7.97 16.34
C THR A 15 -3.92 -9.14 16.16
N ALA A 16 -4.25 -10.12 15.32
CA ALA A 16 -3.38 -11.25 15.01
C ALA A 16 -2.11 -10.86 14.23
N LEU A 17 -2.10 -9.69 13.57
CA LEU A 17 -0.95 -9.18 12.80
C LEU A 17 0.01 -8.35 13.65
N ILE A 18 -0.36 -7.94 14.87
CA ILE A 18 0.49 -7.11 15.73
C ILE A 18 1.89 -7.70 15.94
N PRO A 19 2.07 -9.01 16.22
CA PRO A 19 3.41 -9.57 16.40
C PRO A 19 4.29 -9.46 15.15
N SER A 20 3.68 -9.54 13.95
CA SER A 20 4.40 -9.54 12.67
C SER A 20 5.00 -8.19 12.30
N VAL A 21 4.52 -7.08 12.89
CA VAL A 21 4.99 -5.71 12.57
C VAL A 21 6.03 -5.17 13.55
N VAL A 22 6.24 -5.84 14.69
CA VAL A 22 7.20 -5.39 15.70
C VAL A 22 8.62 -5.60 15.18
N GLY A 23 9.38 -4.50 15.08
CA GLY A 23 10.77 -4.49 14.60
C GLY A 23 10.92 -4.52 13.08
N LEU A 24 9.84 -4.36 12.31
CA LEU A 24 9.88 -4.18 10.87
C LEU A 24 9.96 -2.69 10.51
N THR A 25 11.14 -2.11 10.67
CA THR A 25 11.43 -0.71 10.32
C THR A 25 12.68 -0.60 9.48
N SER A 26 12.71 0.38 8.58
CA SER A 26 13.88 0.75 7.79
C SER A 26 13.98 2.27 7.75
N ASP A 27 15.21 2.80 7.77
CA ASP A 27 15.49 4.21 7.54
C ASP A 27 15.72 4.53 6.05
N ASP A 28 15.73 3.51 5.18
CA ASP A 28 15.81 3.70 3.73
C ASP A 28 14.48 4.27 3.19
N PRO A 29 14.47 5.51 2.63
CA PRO A 29 13.27 6.13 2.08
C PRO A 29 12.64 5.34 0.94
N LEU A 30 13.37 4.40 0.32
CA LEU A 30 12.81 3.52 -0.70
C LEU A 30 11.64 2.71 -0.15
N LEU A 31 11.70 2.25 1.10
CA LEU A 31 10.59 1.49 1.71
C LEU A 31 9.29 2.31 1.69
N ASP A 32 9.35 3.60 2.02
CA ASP A 32 8.18 4.49 1.98
C ASP A 32 7.61 4.62 0.55
N VAL A 33 8.47 4.66 -0.48
CA VAL A 33 8.03 4.69 -1.89
C VAL A 33 7.31 3.39 -2.26
N LEU A 34 7.86 2.24 -1.91
CA LEU A 34 7.25 0.93 -2.20
C LEU A 34 5.89 0.79 -1.51
N LEU A 35 5.80 1.19 -0.24
CA LEU A 35 4.54 1.16 0.52
C LEU A 35 3.49 2.13 -0.05
N ALA A 36 3.92 3.30 -0.53
CA ALA A 36 3.02 4.24 -1.20
C ALA A 36 2.48 3.67 -2.52
N VAL A 37 3.33 3.03 -3.33
CA VAL A 37 2.90 2.33 -4.55
C VAL A 37 1.90 1.23 -4.24
N ARG A 38 2.22 0.37 -3.26
CA ARG A 38 1.32 -0.72 -2.82
C ARG A 38 -0.06 -0.20 -2.42
N ALA A 39 -0.09 0.84 -1.58
CA ALA A 39 -1.34 1.42 -1.08
C ALA A 39 -2.15 2.09 -2.20
N ALA A 40 -1.50 2.92 -3.01
CA ALA A 40 -2.16 3.60 -4.13
C ALA A 40 -2.72 2.61 -5.15
N SER A 41 -1.96 1.57 -5.49
CA SER A 41 -2.40 0.51 -6.41
C SER A 41 -3.60 -0.29 -5.89
N ALA A 42 -3.70 -0.50 -4.56
CA ALA A 42 -4.85 -1.16 -3.96
C ALA A 42 -6.11 -0.27 -3.92
N ALA A 43 -5.93 1.04 -3.74
CA ALA A 43 -7.04 1.98 -3.63
C ALA A 43 -7.60 2.43 -4.98
N LEU A 44 -6.73 2.58 -6.00
CA LEU A 44 -7.10 3.15 -7.30
C LEU A 44 -8.32 2.48 -7.97
N PRO A 45 -8.49 1.14 -7.96
CA PRO A 45 -9.63 0.50 -8.63
C PRO A 45 -10.99 0.75 -7.95
N VAL A 46 -11.01 1.15 -6.68
CA VAL A 46 -12.24 1.23 -5.87
C VAL A 46 -12.55 2.61 -5.31
N ALA A 47 -11.55 3.49 -5.24
CA ALA A 47 -11.75 4.83 -4.72
C ALA A 47 -12.69 5.65 -5.62
N ALA A 48 -13.37 6.64 -5.04
CA ALA A 48 -14.13 7.62 -5.81
C ALA A 48 -13.21 8.42 -6.75
N GLU A 49 -13.75 8.92 -7.87
CA GLU A 49 -12.98 9.55 -8.96
C GLU A 49 -11.96 10.61 -8.49
N GLU A 50 -12.37 11.52 -7.59
CA GLU A 50 -11.50 12.54 -7.02
C GLU A 50 -10.25 11.93 -6.33
N ARG A 51 -10.46 10.84 -5.60
CA ARG A 51 -9.39 10.10 -4.92
C ARG A 51 -8.58 9.28 -5.91
N GLN A 52 -9.19 8.71 -6.95
CA GLN A 52 -8.45 8.04 -8.01
C GLN A 52 -7.44 8.97 -8.69
N ARG A 53 -7.87 10.20 -9.01
CA ARG A 53 -6.99 11.23 -9.58
C ARG A 53 -5.79 11.54 -8.69
N SER A 54 -6.02 11.69 -7.38
CA SER A 54 -4.95 11.90 -6.40
C SER A 54 -3.98 10.70 -6.33
N GLN A 55 -4.50 9.46 -6.27
CA GLN A 55 -3.67 8.25 -6.24
C GLN A 55 -2.89 8.04 -7.54
N ALA A 56 -3.49 8.34 -8.70
CA ALA A 56 -2.82 8.25 -10.00
C ALA A 56 -1.64 9.24 -10.10
N VAL A 57 -1.78 10.46 -9.56
CA VAL A 57 -0.65 11.41 -9.44
C VAL A 57 0.47 10.82 -8.58
N GLY A 58 0.12 10.24 -7.42
CA GLY A 58 1.07 9.58 -6.53
C GLY A 58 1.85 8.47 -7.23
N LEU A 59 1.17 7.59 -7.98
CA LEU A 59 1.80 6.51 -8.75
C LEU A 59 2.73 7.05 -9.85
N ARG A 60 2.33 8.09 -10.59
CA ARG A 60 3.18 8.69 -11.64
C ARG A 60 4.45 9.33 -11.07
N VAL A 61 4.34 9.99 -9.91
CA VAL A 61 5.51 10.53 -9.20
C VAL A 61 6.40 9.40 -8.69
N ALA A 62 5.82 8.35 -8.11
CA ALA A 62 6.57 7.19 -7.64
C ALA A 62 7.30 6.46 -8.78
N LEU A 63 6.66 6.28 -9.94
CA LEU A 63 7.29 5.71 -11.14
C LEU A 63 8.53 6.50 -11.57
N THR A 64 8.49 7.83 -11.46
CA THR A 64 9.65 8.68 -11.77
C THR A 64 10.77 8.46 -10.74
N ALA A 65 10.43 8.35 -9.46
CA ALA A 65 11.41 8.08 -8.39
C ALA A 65 12.05 6.68 -8.51
N LEU A 66 11.31 5.70 -9.04
CA LEU A 66 11.77 4.33 -9.25
C LEU A 66 12.52 4.14 -10.58
N ALA A 67 12.44 5.08 -11.52
CA ALA A 67 13.04 4.95 -12.85
C ALA A 67 14.58 4.87 -12.82
N GLU A 68 15.21 5.48 -11.83
CA GLU A 68 16.68 5.49 -11.65
C GLU A 68 17.20 4.26 -10.90
N ARG A 69 16.33 3.31 -10.54
CA ARG A 69 16.65 2.13 -9.72
C ARG A 69 16.57 0.87 -10.57
N ASP A 70 17.68 0.14 -10.62
CA ASP A 70 17.83 -1.12 -11.38
C ASP A 70 17.88 -2.35 -10.46
N ASP A 71 16.98 -2.38 -9.48
CA ASP A 71 16.78 -3.53 -8.59
C ASP A 71 15.41 -4.19 -8.81
N GLU A 72 15.34 -5.48 -8.46
CA GLU A 72 14.14 -6.32 -8.66
C GLU A 72 12.90 -5.73 -7.98
N ARG A 73 13.03 -5.16 -6.78
CA ARG A 73 11.90 -4.60 -6.02
C ARG A 73 11.36 -3.33 -6.68
N ALA A 74 12.25 -2.51 -7.21
CA ALA A 74 11.88 -1.34 -8.00
C ALA A 74 11.19 -1.75 -9.31
N ALA A 75 11.61 -2.84 -9.96
CA ALA A 75 10.95 -3.37 -11.14
C ALA A 75 9.53 -3.90 -10.83
N GLU A 76 9.37 -4.74 -9.81
CA GLU A 76 8.07 -5.24 -9.36
C GLU A 76 7.10 -4.10 -9.01
N SER A 77 7.60 -3.06 -8.35
CA SER A 77 6.79 -1.90 -7.97
C SER A 77 6.38 -1.06 -9.18
N ARG A 78 7.24 -0.93 -10.19
CA ARG A 78 6.88 -0.28 -11.46
C ARG A 78 5.76 -1.04 -12.16
N GLU A 79 5.88 -2.37 -12.26
CA GLU A 79 4.85 -3.22 -12.85
C GLU A 79 3.51 -3.12 -12.11
N LEU A 80 3.54 -3.11 -10.77
CA LEU A 80 2.36 -2.95 -9.93
C LEU A 80 1.68 -1.58 -10.13
N ALA A 81 2.47 -0.51 -10.21
CA ALA A 81 1.97 0.84 -10.46
C ALA A 81 1.33 0.93 -11.85
N ASP A 82 2.01 0.44 -12.89
CA ASP A 82 1.50 0.45 -14.26
C ASP A 82 0.23 -0.41 -14.40
N ALA A 83 0.17 -1.56 -13.74
CA ALA A 83 -1.02 -2.40 -13.71
C ALA A 83 -2.21 -1.70 -13.08
N ALA A 84 -1.99 -1.00 -11.96
CA ALA A 84 -3.04 -0.23 -11.31
C ALA A 84 -3.53 0.93 -12.19
N LEU A 85 -2.61 1.71 -12.78
CA LEU A 85 -2.97 2.83 -13.66
C LEU A 85 -3.85 2.38 -14.85
N ARG A 86 -3.60 1.19 -15.41
CA ARG A 86 -4.45 0.59 -16.45
C ARG A 86 -5.89 0.32 -16.01
N THR A 87 -6.15 0.14 -14.71
CA THR A 87 -7.52 -0.04 -14.18
C THR A 87 -8.32 1.26 -14.12
N ALA A 88 -7.65 2.42 -14.14
CA ALA A 88 -8.29 3.74 -14.05
C ALA A 88 -7.72 4.71 -15.11
N PRO A 89 -7.91 4.42 -16.42
CA PRO A 89 -7.27 5.17 -17.50
C PRO A 89 -7.65 6.66 -17.52
N ALA A 90 -8.87 7.01 -17.11
CA ALA A 90 -9.29 8.42 -16.99
C ALA A 90 -8.52 9.16 -15.89
N ALA A 91 -8.29 8.52 -14.74
CA ALA A 91 -7.53 9.10 -13.65
C ALA A 91 -6.04 9.24 -14.02
N ASP A 92 -5.50 8.25 -14.73
CA ASP A 92 -4.13 8.29 -15.25
C ASP A 92 -3.92 9.43 -16.27
N ALA A 93 -4.81 9.52 -17.27
CA ALA A 93 -4.76 10.61 -18.25
C ALA A 93 -4.87 12.00 -17.58
N TRP A 94 -5.75 12.12 -16.58
CA TRP A 94 -5.87 13.33 -15.78
C TRP A 94 -4.57 13.64 -15.01
N ALA A 95 -3.96 12.64 -14.38
CA ALA A 95 -2.73 12.80 -13.61
C ALA A 95 -1.57 13.28 -14.48
N ILE A 96 -1.40 12.72 -15.69
CA ILE A 96 -0.40 13.16 -16.67
C ILE A 96 -0.59 14.65 -17.00
N GLN A 97 -1.83 15.07 -17.30
CA GLN A 97 -2.13 16.47 -17.61
C GLN A 97 -1.91 17.39 -16.40
N PHE A 98 -2.28 16.94 -15.21
CA PHE A 98 -2.10 17.70 -13.97
C PHE A 98 -0.62 17.96 -13.69
N ILE A 99 0.22 16.92 -13.77
CA ILE A 99 1.67 17.02 -13.57
C ILE A 99 2.30 17.95 -14.62
N ALA A 100 1.87 17.86 -15.88
CA ALA A 100 2.34 18.75 -16.95
C ALA A 100 1.99 20.22 -16.68
N LYS A 101 0.83 20.51 -16.07
CA LYS A 101 0.38 21.88 -15.75
C LYS A 101 1.05 22.47 -14.51
N VAL A 102 1.19 21.69 -13.44
CA VAL A 102 1.78 22.15 -12.16
C VAL A 102 3.31 22.26 -12.27
N GLY A 103 3.91 21.55 -13.22
CA GLY A 103 5.36 21.47 -13.40
C GLY A 103 5.95 20.33 -12.59
N ARG A 104 7.11 19.84 -13.04
CA ARG A 104 7.89 18.85 -12.30
C ARG A 104 8.44 19.56 -11.06
N GLY A 105 7.97 19.16 -9.88
CA GLY A 105 8.52 19.60 -8.61
C GLY A 105 9.96 19.10 -8.40
N ARG A 106 10.43 19.12 -7.14
CA ARG A 106 11.74 18.53 -6.80
C ARG A 106 11.85 17.09 -7.29
N PRO A 107 13.04 16.62 -7.71
CA PRO A 107 13.24 15.23 -8.10
C PRO A 107 12.92 14.29 -6.94
N GLY A 108 12.17 13.22 -7.22
CA GLY A 108 11.86 12.18 -6.26
C GLY A 108 10.64 12.45 -5.37
N MET A 109 10.34 11.48 -4.52
CA MET A 109 9.22 11.52 -3.58
C MET A 109 9.76 11.67 -2.15
N THR A 110 9.20 12.59 -1.38
CA THR A 110 9.54 12.73 0.04
C THR A 110 8.78 11.72 0.88
N VAL A 111 9.35 11.30 2.01
CA VAL A 111 8.68 10.44 3.01
C VAL A 111 7.31 10.99 3.41
N ARG A 112 7.19 12.33 3.53
CA ARG A 112 5.92 12.98 3.81
C ARG A 112 4.89 12.72 2.72
N GLN A 113 5.25 12.90 1.45
CA GLN A 113 4.36 12.63 0.32
C GLN A 113 3.96 11.14 0.27
N CYS A 114 4.89 10.22 0.54
CA CYS A 114 4.58 8.79 0.65
C CYS A 114 3.48 8.54 1.69
N ARG A 115 3.61 9.13 2.88
CA ARG A 115 2.63 8.99 3.97
C ARG A 115 1.28 9.60 3.61
N GLU A 116 1.26 10.75 2.92
CA GLU A 116 0.03 11.38 2.44
C GLU A 116 -0.69 10.47 1.41
N ILE A 117 0.06 9.85 0.50
CA ILE A 117 -0.47 8.87 -0.47
C ILE A 117 -1.09 7.67 0.25
N VAL A 118 -0.35 7.05 1.17
CA VAL A 118 -0.84 5.91 1.96
C VAL A 118 -2.10 6.28 2.74
N SER A 119 -2.11 7.46 3.36
CA SER A 119 -3.27 7.98 4.11
C SER A 119 -4.49 8.11 3.21
N GLY A 120 -4.31 8.74 2.05
CA GLY A 120 -5.37 8.91 1.05
C GLY A 120 -5.87 7.58 0.49
N ALA A 121 -4.98 6.59 0.32
CA ALA A 121 -5.33 5.27 -0.17
C ALA A 121 -6.18 4.49 0.84
N VAL A 122 -5.76 4.46 2.11
CA VAL A 122 -6.53 3.83 3.20
C VAL A 122 -7.91 4.49 3.35
N GLU A 123 -7.98 5.82 3.28
CA GLU A 123 -9.27 6.51 3.28
C GLU A 123 -10.11 6.19 2.05
N GLY A 124 -9.50 6.13 0.87
CA GLY A 124 -10.16 5.80 -0.38
C GLY A 124 -10.80 4.42 -0.36
N ILE A 125 -10.11 3.42 0.19
CA ILE A 125 -10.64 2.06 0.36
C ILE A 125 -11.74 2.06 1.42
N ALA A 126 -11.53 2.69 2.58
CA ALA A 126 -12.49 2.70 3.69
C ALA A 126 -13.83 3.36 3.32
N ARG A 127 -13.82 4.32 2.40
CA ARG A 127 -15.01 5.05 1.93
C ARG A 127 -15.52 4.57 0.57
N ALA A 128 -14.91 3.55 -0.01
CA ALA A 128 -15.34 3.02 -1.29
C ALA A 128 -16.74 2.40 -1.16
N CYS A 129 -17.58 2.58 -2.18
CA CYS A 129 -18.90 1.96 -2.26
C CYS A 129 -18.78 0.49 -2.70
N VAL A 130 -18.04 -0.32 -1.94
CA VAL A 130 -17.80 -1.74 -2.18
C VAL A 130 -18.32 -2.57 -1.01
N GLY A 131 -18.60 -3.85 -1.25
CA GLY A 131 -19.13 -4.75 -0.21
C GLY A 131 -18.08 -5.22 0.82
N ASP A 132 -16.79 -5.06 0.50
CA ASP A 132 -15.65 -5.68 1.19
C ASP A 132 -14.53 -4.70 1.61
N PRO A 133 -14.82 -3.48 2.11
CA PRO A 133 -13.78 -2.48 2.39
C PRO A 133 -12.80 -2.94 3.48
N ASP A 134 -13.29 -3.62 4.52
CA ASP A 134 -12.45 -4.18 5.60
C ASP A 134 -11.50 -5.27 5.09
N GLU A 135 -11.99 -6.15 4.20
CA GLU A 135 -11.18 -7.22 3.65
C GLU A 135 -10.04 -6.67 2.79
N ARG A 136 -10.33 -5.62 2.00
CA ARG A 136 -9.31 -4.90 1.21
C ARG A 136 -8.28 -4.21 2.09
N LEU A 137 -8.70 -3.58 3.19
CA LEU A 137 -7.79 -2.94 4.14
C LEU A 137 -6.88 -3.95 4.84
N VAL A 138 -7.43 -5.11 5.24
CA VAL A 138 -6.64 -6.21 5.82
C VAL A 138 -5.67 -6.77 4.78
N ALA A 139 -6.10 -7.01 3.55
CA ALA A 139 -5.24 -7.49 2.47
C ALA A 139 -4.11 -6.50 2.15
N LEU A 140 -4.41 -5.19 2.11
CA LEU A 140 -3.42 -4.14 1.96
C LEU A 140 -2.38 -4.19 3.09
N LEU A 141 -2.82 -4.32 4.34
CA LEU A 141 -1.89 -4.41 5.46
C LEU A 141 -1.00 -5.65 5.36
N ILE A 142 -1.56 -6.82 5.07
CA ILE A 142 -0.81 -8.07 4.92
C ILE A 142 0.26 -7.93 3.81
N ALA A 143 -0.12 -7.35 2.66
CA ALA A 143 0.82 -7.11 1.56
C ALA A 143 1.93 -6.13 1.97
N ALA A 144 1.59 -5.03 2.64
CA ALA A 144 2.56 -4.04 3.12
C ALA A 144 3.54 -4.63 4.15
N VAL A 145 3.07 -5.45 5.09
CA VAL A 145 3.95 -6.16 6.04
C VAL A 145 4.88 -7.11 5.31
N SER A 146 4.35 -7.82 4.29
CA SER A 146 5.14 -8.73 3.48
C SER A 146 6.25 -8.01 2.70
N ASP A 147 5.93 -6.86 2.10
CA ASP A 147 6.89 -6.02 1.40
C ASP A 147 7.99 -5.53 2.35
N THR A 148 7.60 -5.04 3.54
CA THR A 148 8.57 -4.57 4.54
C THR A 148 9.48 -5.69 5.03
N ALA A 149 8.95 -6.88 5.30
CA ALA A 149 9.75 -8.02 5.72
C ALA A 149 10.77 -8.43 4.65
N ARG A 150 10.33 -8.52 3.38
CA ARG A 150 11.21 -8.76 2.22
C ARG A 150 12.25 -7.65 2.03
N PHE A 151 11.89 -6.41 2.33
CA PHE A 151 12.79 -5.27 2.23
C PHE A 151 13.90 -5.33 3.29
N VAL A 152 13.52 -5.57 4.55
CA VAL A 152 14.45 -5.63 5.70
C VAL A 152 15.26 -6.94 5.72
N GLY A 153 14.91 -7.92 4.89
CA GLY A 153 15.60 -9.21 4.79
C GLY A 153 15.20 -10.20 5.89
N ARG A 154 14.04 -10.02 6.52
CA ARG A 154 13.46 -11.04 7.41
C ARG A 154 12.53 -11.95 6.61
N PRO A 155 12.69 -13.28 6.65
CA PRO A 155 11.64 -14.18 6.19
C PRO A 155 10.41 -13.93 7.06
N LEU A 156 9.25 -13.73 6.43
CA LEU A 156 7.97 -13.85 7.13
C LEU A 156 7.90 -15.29 7.63
N GLU A 157 8.02 -15.52 8.94
CA GLU A 157 7.46 -16.74 9.49
C GLU A 157 5.97 -16.70 9.16
N ALA A 158 5.56 -17.59 8.25
CA ALA A 158 4.17 -17.70 7.84
C ALA A 158 3.34 -18.02 9.08
N VAL A 159 2.58 -17.03 9.56
CA VAL A 159 1.58 -17.27 10.59
C VAL A 159 0.47 -18.06 9.92
N ASP A 160 0.49 -19.39 10.07
CA ASP A 160 -0.60 -20.26 9.68
C ASP A 160 -1.81 -19.99 10.59
N VAL A 161 -2.76 -19.21 10.08
CA VAL A 161 -4.00 -18.85 10.79
C VAL A 161 -5.03 -20.00 10.78
N ARG A 162 -4.67 -21.23 10.36
CA ARG A 162 -5.59 -22.39 10.35
C ARG A 162 -5.17 -23.62 11.16
N ALA A 163 -4.12 -23.56 11.97
CA ALA A 163 -3.73 -24.70 12.81
C ALA A 163 -3.39 -24.29 14.25
N LYS A 164 -4.41 -24.04 15.08
CA LYS A 164 -4.32 -24.30 16.53
C LYS A 164 -5.70 -24.50 17.16
N VAL A 165 -6.33 -25.61 16.80
CA VAL A 165 -7.30 -26.30 17.65
C VAL A 165 -6.69 -27.68 17.90
N ASP A 166 -6.57 -28.03 19.17
CA ASP A 166 -6.06 -29.28 19.77
C ASP A 166 -4.55 -29.45 20.02
N ALA A 167 -4.16 -29.16 21.26
CA ALA A 167 -3.20 -29.97 22.03
C ALA A 167 -3.55 -29.90 23.54
N PRO A 168 -3.53 -31.02 24.28
CA PRO A 168 -4.12 -31.11 25.62
C PRO A 168 -3.22 -30.59 26.76
N VAL A 169 -3.91 -30.25 27.86
CA VAL A 169 -3.41 -29.89 29.20
C VAL A 169 -2.47 -30.95 29.76
N THR A 170 -1.37 -30.53 30.39
CA THR A 170 -0.50 -31.43 31.17
C THR A 170 -0.34 -30.93 32.60
N VAL A 171 -0.67 -31.78 33.57
CA VAL A 171 0.25 -32.15 34.65
C VAL A 171 0.39 -33.66 34.61
#